data_AF-A0A6A4S9D5-F1
#
_entry.id   AF-A0A6A4S9D5-F1
#
_cell.length_a   1.000
_cell.length_b   1.000
_cell.length_c   1.000
_cell.angle_alpha   90.00
_cell.angle_beta   90.00
_cell.angle_gamma   90.00
#
_symmetry.space_group_name_H-M   'P 1'
#
loop_
_entity.id
_entity.type
_entity.pdbx_description
1 polymer ?
#
loop_
_entity_poly.entity_id
_entity_poly.type
_entity_poly.pdbx_seq_one_letter_code
_entity_poly.pdbx_strand_id
1 'polypeptide(L)'
;MEFHNHAYTCTTYNDVRPLEFIYKMSSKEIQDFVQLRVSNDSLFSGRSDTSMGAWRDILKQMGLQHKMTHSQASKEWENLKKRYKELKNPPDGVKAFPEAWPHFTLMDDAIKGRLVGSAPILEASPSPFSRAKRSWLSMVMTSPAISVADGTEIEDSLNGEEEEEREGSRNINCIMRGVEDERNVINGERQAMEREKQLTERERLVLQREKAALDRDVTTLERDRASLERERATLEREKAVLERERAMVETDREAVSRDRLSLECEKARMKRLCAPKATTEEVAEQSGNVNDTHVMDMDRKERFLYLFEKLIESV
;
A
#
# COMPACT_ATOMS: atom_id res chain seq x y z
N MET A 1 -33.53 0.61 -55.37
CA MET A 1 -32.86 0.83 -54.06
C MET A 1 -33.40 -0.22 -53.12
N GLU A 2 -32.72 -1.37 -53.08
CA GLU A 2 -33.11 -2.52 -52.27
C GLU A 2 -32.33 -2.48 -50.96
N PHE A 3 -33.07 -2.50 -49.85
CA PHE A 3 -32.53 -2.74 -48.52
C PHE A 3 -32.31 -4.24 -48.33
N HIS A 4 -31.07 -4.66 -48.14
CA HIS A 4 -30.75 -5.96 -47.58
C HIS A 4 -30.12 -5.77 -46.20
N ASN A 5 -30.94 -6.00 -45.17
CA ASN A 5 -30.53 -6.30 -43.82
C ASN A 5 -29.80 -7.64 -43.81
N HIS A 6 -28.52 -7.64 -43.44
CA HIS A 6 -27.88 -8.86 -42.92
C HIS A 6 -27.53 -8.66 -41.44
N ALA A 7 -28.48 -9.10 -40.62
CA ALA A 7 -28.17 -9.76 -39.36
C ALA A 7 -27.29 -11.01 -39.61
N TYR A 8 -26.73 -11.55 -38.53
CA TYR A 8 -25.72 -12.63 -38.43
C TYR A 8 -24.29 -12.11 -38.50
N THR A 9 -23.56 -12.03 -37.39
CA THR A 9 -22.90 -13.14 -36.67
C THR A 9 -22.15 -12.47 -35.50
N CYS A 10 -21.84 -13.00 -34.32
CA CYS A 10 -21.61 -14.35 -33.88
C CYS A 10 -21.71 -14.32 -32.34
N THR A 11 -22.39 -15.33 -31.80
CA THR A 11 -22.00 -16.07 -30.59
C THR A 11 -21.21 -15.32 -29.53
N THR A 12 -21.92 -15.04 -28.42
CA THR A 12 -21.38 -14.89 -27.07
C THR A 12 -20.57 -16.13 -26.68
N TYR A 13 -19.36 -16.27 -27.18
CA TYR A 13 -18.32 -16.98 -26.46
C TYR A 13 -17.91 -16.05 -25.33
N ASN A 14 -18.52 -16.28 -24.17
CA ASN A 14 -17.95 -15.91 -22.90
C ASN A 14 -16.51 -16.41 -22.90
N ASP A 15 -15.59 -15.50 -23.19
CA ASP A 15 -14.19 -15.65 -22.87
C ASP A 15 -14.14 -15.54 -21.34
N VAL A 16 -14.47 -16.66 -20.70
CA VAL A 16 -14.15 -16.92 -19.31
C VAL A 16 -12.63 -16.89 -19.29
N ARG A 17 -12.08 -15.68 -19.12
CA ARG A 17 -10.76 -15.50 -18.53
C ARG A 17 -10.70 -16.51 -17.41
N PRO A 18 -9.77 -17.48 -17.43
CA PRO A 18 -9.48 -18.21 -16.21
C PRO A 18 -9.17 -17.11 -15.21
N LEU A 19 -10.00 -16.94 -14.17
CA LEU A 19 -9.60 -16.15 -13.02
C LEU A 19 -8.21 -16.64 -12.69
N GLU A 20 -7.19 -15.79 -12.82
CA GLU A 20 -5.82 -16.14 -12.47
C GLU A 20 -5.87 -16.67 -11.05
N PHE A 21 -5.84 -18.00 -10.92
CA PHE A 21 -5.96 -18.66 -9.64
C PHE A 21 -4.64 -18.44 -8.94
N ILE A 22 -4.56 -17.35 -8.16
CA ILE A 22 -3.41 -17.07 -7.32
C ILE A 22 -3.44 -18.10 -6.20
N TYR A 23 -2.70 -19.19 -6.39
CA TYR A 23 -2.54 -20.21 -5.37
C TYR A 23 -1.91 -19.58 -4.13
N LYS A 24 -2.65 -19.60 -3.02
CA LYS A 24 -2.17 -19.11 -1.73
C LYS A 24 -1.44 -20.23 -1.01
N MET A 25 -0.12 -20.13 -0.91
CA MET A 25 0.70 -21.09 -0.16
C MET A 25 0.33 -21.06 1.34
N SER A 26 0.23 -22.26 1.92
CA SER A 26 0.13 -22.45 3.37
C SER A 26 1.44 -22.04 4.06
N SER A 27 1.37 -21.77 5.37
CA SER A 27 2.57 -21.41 6.14
C SER A 27 3.67 -22.47 6.10
N LYS A 28 3.31 -23.76 6.03
CA LYS A 28 4.27 -24.86 5.88
C LYS A 28 4.92 -24.84 4.50
N GLU A 29 4.14 -24.65 3.44
CA GLU A 29 4.68 -24.51 2.08
C GLU A 29 5.60 -23.29 1.98
N ILE A 30 5.26 -22.16 2.59
CA ILE A 30 6.14 -20.96 2.62
C ILE A 30 7.46 -21.28 3.34
N GLN A 31 7.42 -22.04 4.44
CA GLN A 31 8.62 -22.47 5.14
C GLN A 31 9.53 -23.32 4.26
N ASP A 32 8.99 -24.40 3.68
CA ASP A 32 9.75 -25.31 2.82
C ASP A 32 10.29 -24.57 1.58
N PHE A 33 9.49 -23.65 1.01
CA PHE A 33 9.87 -22.81 -0.13
C PHE A 33 11.06 -21.90 0.17
N VAL A 34 11.02 -21.20 1.30
CA VAL A 34 12.12 -20.30 1.72
C VAL A 34 13.39 -21.10 1.99
N GLN A 35 13.28 -22.25 2.67
CA GLN A 35 14.44 -23.11 2.95
C GLN A 35 15.06 -23.67 1.67
N LEU A 36 14.25 -24.16 0.74
CA LEU A 36 14.71 -24.63 -0.58
C LEU A 36 15.37 -23.50 -1.36
N ARG A 37 14.79 -22.31 -1.38
CA ARG A 37 15.36 -21.17 -2.12
C ARG A 37 16.72 -20.74 -1.57
N VAL A 38 16.87 -20.64 -0.25
CA VAL A 38 18.12 -20.23 0.39
C VAL A 38 19.20 -21.31 0.23
N SER A 39 18.84 -22.57 0.41
CA SER A 39 19.79 -23.69 0.25
C SER A 39 20.29 -23.85 -1.19
N ASN A 40 19.51 -23.38 -2.16
CA ASN A 40 19.81 -23.43 -3.60
C ASN A 40 20.20 -22.08 -4.19
N ASP A 41 20.71 -21.13 -3.39
CA ASP A 41 21.00 -19.76 -3.84
C ASP A 41 21.99 -19.69 -5.01
N SER A 42 22.91 -20.66 -5.10
CA SER A 42 23.84 -20.81 -6.21
C SER A 42 23.16 -20.99 -7.58
N LEU A 43 21.95 -21.57 -7.63
CA LEU A 43 21.19 -21.75 -8.86
C LEU A 43 20.56 -20.44 -9.39
N PHE A 44 20.61 -19.37 -8.59
CA PHE A 44 20.01 -18.08 -8.92
C PHE A 44 21.04 -17.01 -9.31
N SER A 45 22.26 -17.42 -9.66
CA SER A 45 23.42 -16.56 -9.94
C SER A 45 23.36 -15.72 -11.24
N GLY A 46 22.17 -15.43 -11.77
CA GLY A 46 21.96 -14.33 -12.73
C GLY A 46 21.75 -14.68 -14.21
N ARG A 47 21.68 -15.96 -14.60
CA ARG A 47 21.18 -16.34 -15.95
C ARG A 47 19.67 -16.60 -15.87
N SER A 48 18.89 -15.94 -16.74
CA SER A 48 17.42 -16.04 -16.78
C SER A 48 16.95 -17.48 -16.83
N ASP A 49 17.55 -18.28 -17.71
CA ASP A 49 17.10 -19.65 -17.97
C ASP A 49 17.43 -20.59 -16.81
N THR A 50 18.53 -20.34 -16.12
CA THR A 50 18.96 -21.08 -14.93
C THR A 50 18.07 -20.76 -13.74
N SER A 51 17.73 -19.48 -13.54
CA SER A 51 16.79 -19.08 -12.48
C SER A 51 15.37 -19.63 -12.73
N MET A 52 14.89 -19.64 -13.98
CA MET A 52 13.60 -20.24 -14.31
C MET A 52 13.57 -21.74 -14.03
N GLY A 53 14.65 -22.45 -14.38
CA GLY A 53 14.84 -23.87 -14.05
C GLY A 53 14.81 -24.11 -12.54
N ALA A 54 15.60 -23.35 -11.78
CA ALA A 54 15.68 -23.47 -10.34
C ALA A 54 14.32 -23.28 -9.65
N TRP A 55 13.51 -22.31 -10.09
CA TRP A 55 12.15 -22.13 -9.59
C TRP A 55 11.23 -23.32 -9.91
N ARG A 56 11.33 -23.90 -11.12
CA ARG A 56 10.56 -25.11 -11.47
C ARG A 56 10.97 -26.31 -10.63
N ASP A 57 12.26 -26.46 -10.35
CA ASP A 57 12.79 -27.57 -9.55
C ASP A 57 12.33 -27.47 -8.09
N ILE A 58 12.33 -26.26 -7.49
CA ILE A 58 11.74 -26.01 -6.16
C ILE A 58 10.25 -26.38 -6.13
N LEU A 59 9.48 -25.95 -7.13
CA LEU A 59 8.05 -26.25 -7.21
C LEU A 59 7.76 -27.74 -7.38
N LYS A 60 8.58 -28.44 -8.18
CA LYS A 60 8.48 -29.88 -8.39
C LYS A 60 8.78 -30.65 -7.10
N GLN A 61 9.80 -30.22 -6.35
CA GLN A 61 10.15 -30.82 -5.05
C GLN A 61 9.00 -30.69 -4.04
N MET A 62 8.25 -29.59 -4.09
CA MET A 62 7.12 -29.33 -3.20
C MET A 62 5.77 -29.88 -3.71
N GLY A 63 5.72 -30.43 -4.94
CA GLY A 63 4.48 -30.89 -5.56
C GLY A 63 3.54 -29.74 -5.97
N LEU A 64 4.07 -28.53 -6.18
CA LEU A 64 3.31 -27.32 -6.50
C LEU A 64 3.38 -26.90 -7.97
N GLN A 65 4.05 -27.68 -8.82
CA GLN A 65 4.29 -27.34 -10.24
C GLN A 65 3.02 -27.18 -11.09
N HIS A 66 1.88 -27.75 -10.67
CA HIS A 66 0.59 -27.61 -11.34
C HIS A 66 -0.31 -26.54 -10.73
N LYS A 67 0.09 -25.99 -9.57
CA LYS A 67 -0.67 -24.97 -8.85
C LYS A 67 -0.08 -23.58 -8.99
N MET A 68 1.24 -23.51 -9.15
CA MET A 68 1.98 -22.25 -9.25
C MET A 68 3.04 -22.35 -10.35
N THR A 69 3.18 -21.30 -11.15
CA THR A 69 4.22 -21.20 -12.18
C THR A 69 5.53 -20.70 -11.57
N HIS A 70 6.64 -20.91 -12.27
CA HIS A 70 7.95 -20.41 -11.85
C HIS A 70 8.00 -18.87 -11.71
N SER A 71 7.29 -18.13 -12.57
CA SER A 71 7.15 -16.67 -12.47
C SER A 71 6.38 -16.25 -11.21
N GLN A 72 5.30 -16.96 -10.87
CA GLN A 72 4.57 -16.74 -9.62
C GLN A 72 5.44 -17.06 -8.40
N ALA A 73 6.24 -18.13 -8.44
CA ALA A 73 7.20 -18.46 -7.38
C ALA A 73 8.24 -17.34 -7.18
N SER A 74 8.83 -16.86 -8.27
CA SER A 74 9.77 -15.73 -8.22
C SER A 74 9.11 -14.49 -7.64
N LYS A 75 7.85 -14.22 -8.02
CA LYS A 75 7.09 -13.07 -7.51
C LYS A 75 6.80 -13.21 -6.01
N GLU A 76 6.42 -14.40 -5.54
CA GLU A 76 6.21 -14.66 -4.12
C GLU A 76 7.49 -14.44 -3.30
N TRP A 77 8.63 -14.91 -3.79
CA TRP A 77 9.92 -14.63 -3.14
C TRP A 77 10.22 -13.13 -3.02
N GLU A 78 9.99 -12.35 -4.09
CA GLU A 78 10.14 -10.89 -4.04
C GLU A 78 9.15 -10.23 -3.07
N ASN A 79 7.91 -10.69 -3.03
CA ASN A 79 6.89 -10.19 -2.11
C ASN A 79 7.28 -10.45 -0.65
N LEU A 80 7.77 -11.66 -0.33
CA LEU A 80 8.27 -12.01 1.01
C LEU A 80 9.44 -11.10 1.41
N LYS A 81 10.42 -10.91 0.53
CA LYS A 81 11.56 -10.00 0.78
C LYS A 81 11.11 -8.55 0.99
N LYS A 82 10.17 -8.07 0.17
CA LYS A 82 9.62 -6.71 0.30
C LYS A 82 8.97 -6.52 1.66
N ARG A 83 8.10 -7.45 2.07
CA ARG A 83 7.40 -7.39 3.36
C ARG A 83 8.37 -7.47 4.54
N TYR A 84 9.40 -8.31 4.45
CA TYR A 84 10.47 -8.36 5.43
C TYR A 84 11.18 -7.00 5.58
N LYS A 85 11.56 -6.37 4.46
CA LYS A 85 12.24 -5.06 4.47
C LYS A 85 11.40 -3.96 5.11
N GLU A 86 10.11 -3.89 4.79
CA GLU A 86 9.16 -2.94 5.38
C GLU A 86 9.06 -3.08 6.90
N LEU A 87 9.06 -4.32 7.40
CA LEU A 87 9.01 -4.59 8.85
C LEU A 87 10.35 -4.39 9.53
N LYS A 88 11.46 -4.61 8.82
CA LYS A 88 12.82 -4.44 9.34
C LYS A 88 13.20 -2.97 9.49
N ASN A 89 12.81 -2.15 8.51
CA ASN A 89 13.14 -0.74 8.41
C ASN A 89 11.86 0.07 8.16
N PRO A 90 11.03 0.31 9.19
CA PRO A 90 9.83 1.11 9.02
C PRO A 90 10.15 2.55 8.61
N PRO A 91 9.26 3.22 7.85
CA PRO A 91 9.35 4.66 7.61
C PRO A 91 9.34 5.46 8.90
N ASP A 92 10.03 6.61 8.90
CA ASP A 92 10.14 7.48 10.07
C ASP A 92 8.77 7.80 10.67
N GLY A 93 8.60 7.48 11.96
CA GLY A 93 7.36 7.71 12.72
C GLY A 93 6.37 6.54 12.74
N VAL A 94 6.59 5.45 11.99
CA VAL A 94 5.72 4.27 12.00
C VAL A 94 6.32 3.17 12.89
N LYS A 95 5.56 2.69 13.89
CA LYS A 95 5.94 1.50 14.65
C LYS A 95 5.65 0.25 13.83
N ALA A 96 6.68 -0.45 13.36
CA ALA A 96 6.52 -1.80 12.82
C ALA A 96 6.39 -2.81 13.94
N PHE A 97 5.57 -3.84 13.72
CA PHE A 97 5.41 -4.99 14.60
C PHE A 97 5.84 -6.26 13.86
N PRO A 98 7.14 -6.58 13.85
CA PRO A 98 7.65 -7.79 13.19
C PRO A 98 6.97 -9.09 13.64
N GLU A 99 6.57 -9.15 14.91
CA GLU A 99 5.90 -10.30 15.54
C GLU A 99 4.50 -10.58 14.99
N ALA A 100 3.85 -9.57 14.37
CA ALA A 100 2.53 -9.73 13.77
C ALA A 100 2.57 -10.53 12.46
N TRP A 101 3.75 -10.71 11.85
CA TRP A 101 3.91 -11.48 10.62
C TRP A 101 4.60 -12.83 10.91
N PRO A 102 3.87 -13.96 10.78
CA PRO A 102 4.38 -15.28 11.16
C PRO A 102 5.67 -15.73 10.46
N HIS A 103 5.97 -15.17 9.29
CA HIS A 103 7.16 -15.52 8.49
C HIS A 103 8.33 -14.57 8.69
N PHE A 104 8.25 -13.60 9.61
CA PHE A 104 9.31 -12.62 9.84
C PHE A 104 10.61 -13.27 10.32
N THR A 105 10.53 -14.15 11.31
CA THR A 105 11.69 -14.89 11.85
C THR A 105 12.31 -15.79 10.79
N LEU A 106 11.48 -16.53 10.06
CA LEU A 106 11.88 -17.36 8.93
C LEU A 106 12.66 -16.56 7.87
N MET A 107 12.15 -15.39 7.47
CA MET A 107 12.83 -14.53 6.49
C MET A 107 14.08 -13.84 7.07
N ASP A 108 14.11 -13.50 8.37
CA ASP A 108 15.31 -12.98 9.04
C ASP A 108 16.42 -14.04 9.09
N ASP A 109 16.08 -15.30 9.36
CA ASP A 109 17.00 -16.43 9.35
C ASP A 109 17.51 -16.72 7.93
N ALA A 110 16.62 -16.70 6.94
CA ALA A 110 16.94 -16.86 5.52
C ALA A 110 17.98 -15.83 5.04
N ILE A 111 17.72 -14.55 5.30
CA ILE A 111 18.56 -13.45 4.81
C ILE A 111 19.90 -13.37 5.55
N LYS A 112 19.92 -13.74 6.84
CA LYS A 112 21.16 -13.82 7.62
C LYS A 112 21.95 -15.11 7.38
N GLY A 113 21.50 -15.97 6.47
CA GLY A 113 22.19 -17.20 6.08
C GLY A 113 22.12 -18.33 7.12
N ARG A 114 21.23 -18.24 8.11
CA ARG A 114 21.06 -19.28 9.14
C ARG A 114 20.36 -20.53 8.62
N LEU A 115 19.70 -20.46 7.47
CA LEU A 115 18.98 -21.57 6.84
C LEU A 115 19.76 -22.25 5.70
N VAL A 116 21.02 -21.88 5.48
CA VAL A 116 21.85 -22.52 4.45
C VAL A 116 22.07 -23.99 4.80
N GLY A 117 21.67 -24.90 3.90
CA GLY A 117 21.76 -26.35 4.12
C GLY A 117 20.60 -26.95 4.91
N SER A 118 19.53 -26.17 5.17
CA SER A 118 18.31 -26.69 5.82
C SER A 118 17.41 -27.48 4.88
N ALA A 119 17.67 -27.47 3.57
CA ALA A 119 16.94 -28.23 2.56
C ALA A 119 17.89 -28.89 1.56
N PRO A 120 17.43 -29.92 0.83
CA PRO A 120 18.23 -30.60 -0.18
C PRO A 120 18.73 -29.61 -1.25
N ILE A 121 20.01 -29.76 -1.62
CA ILE A 121 20.59 -29.06 -2.77
C ILE A 121 20.09 -29.78 -4.02
N LEU A 122 19.40 -29.04 -4.88
CA LEU A 122 18.87 -29.49 -6.15
C LEU A 122 20.00 -29.46 -7.18
N GLU A 123 20.31 -30.62 -7.75
CA GLU A 123 21.17 -30.70 -8.93
C GLU A 123 20.42 -30.08 -10.11
N ALA A 124 21.07 -29.13 -10.80
CA ALA A 124 20.49 -28.50 -11.98
C ALA A 124 20.16 -29.59 -13.00
N SER A 125 18.88 -29.86 -13.22
CA SER A 125 18.44 -30.80 -14.24
C SER A 125 19.09 -30.39 -15.56
N PRO A 126 19.84 -31.28 -16.23
CA PRO A 126 20.50 -30.93 -17.48
C PRO A 126 19.43 -30.54 -18.48
N SER A 127 19.35 -29.25 -18.78
CA SER A 127 18.60 -28.77 -19.93
C SER A 127 19.12 -29.55 -21.14
N PRO A 128 18.23 -30.13 -21.98
CA PRO A 128 18.65 -30.82 -23.20
C PRO A 128 19.41 -29.91 -24.18
N PHE A 129 19.50 -28.60 -23.89
CA PHE A 129 20.27 -27.62 -24.66
C PHE A 129 21.68 -27.32 -24.12
N SER A 130 22.17 -28.07 -23.14
CA SER A 130 23.59 -28.00 -22.75
C SER A 130 24.45 -28.81 -23.73
N ARG A 131 24.88 -28.13 -24.80
CA ARG A 131 25.84 -28.63 -25.81
C ARG A 131 27.11 -29.15 -25.13
N ALA A 132 27.15 -30.44 -24.84
CA ALA A 132 28.39 -31.17 -24.68
C ALA A 132 29.02 -31.28 -26.06
N LYS A 133 30.05 -30.46 -26.32
CA LYS A 133 31.00 -30.73 -27.41
C LYS A 133 31.75 -32.02 -27.04
N ARG A 134 31.15 -33.18 -27.27
CA ARG A 134 31.89 -34.44 -27.32
C ARG A 134 32.54 -34.53 -28.69
N SER A 135 33.86 -34.37 -28.65
CA SER A 135 34.81 -34.66 -29.71
C SER A 135 34.41 -35.94 -30.45
N TRP A 136 34.07 -35.78 -31.72
CA TRP A 136 33.74 -36.88 -32.62
C TRP A 136 35.03 -37.43 -33.22
N LEU A 137 35.84 -38.12 -32.42
CA LEU A 137 36.99 -38.87 -32.90
C LEU A 137 37.18 -40.13 -32.06
N SER A 138 37.24 -41.26 -32.77
CA SER A 138 37.62 -42.60 -32.33
C SER A 138 36.51 -43.46 -31.71
N MET A 139 35.77 -44.15 -32.57
CA MET A 139 35.48 -45.56 -32.31
C MET A 139 35.97 -46.36 -33.52
N VAL A 140 37.15 -46.94 -33.33
CA VAL A 140 37.79 -47.93 -34.20
C VAL A 140 36.79 -49.07 -34.44
N MET A 141 36.51 -49.34 -35.71
CA MET A 141 35.89 -50.58 -36.13
C MET A 141 36.91 -51.70 -35.90
N THR A 142 36.67 -52.53 -34.89
CA THR A 142 37.41 -53.79 -34.74
C THR A 142 36.72 -54.82 -35.63
N SER A 143 37.33 -55.13 -36.78
CA SER A 143 36.96 -56.29 -37.58
C SER A 143 37.37 -57.58 -36.86
N PRO A 144 36.58 -58.66 -36.91
CA PRO A 144 37.10 -60.01 -36.83
C PRO A 144 37.40 -60.52 -38.25
N ALA A 145 38.66 -60.85 -38.50
CA ALA A 145 39.04 -61.75 -39.58
C ALA A 145 38.77 -63.19 -39.11
N ILE A 146 37.91 -63.93 -39.83
CA ILE A 146 37.94 -65.39 -39.83
C ILE A 146 37.93 -65.86 -41.29
N SER A 147 38.94 -66.65 -41.58
CA SER A 147 39.31 -67.17 -42.89
C SER A 147 38.33 -68.21 -43.42
N VAL A 148 38.27 -68.21 -44.75
CA VAL A 148 37.87 -69.26 -45.68
C VAL A 148 38.15 -70.68 -45.17
N ALA A 149 37.13 -71.54 -45.14
CA ALA A 149 37.14 -72.81 -45.88
C ALA A 149 35.83 -73.59 -45.74
N ASP A 150 35.44 -74.11 -46.89
CA ASP A 150 34.66 -75.33 -47.14
C ASP A 150 33.13 -75.22 -47.22
N GLY A 151 32.64 -75.66 -48.37
CA GLY A 151 31.27 -75.51 -48.80
C GLY A 151 30.39 -76.69 -48.43
N THR A 152 29.10 -76.44 -48.33
CA THR A 152 28.05 -77.41 -48.66
C THR A 152 26.81 -76.63 -49.08
N GLU A 153 26.18 -77.08 -50.15
CA GLU A 153 25.03 -76.49 -50.83
C GLU A 153 23.71 -76.71 -50.06
N ILE A 154 22.68 -75.94 -50.48
CA ILE A 154 21.24 -76.25 -50.57
C ILE A 154 20.26 -75.47 -49.65
N GLU A 155 19.40 -74.70 -50.36
CA GLU A 155 18.01 -74.22 -50.11
C GLU A 155 17.73 -73.18 -49.01
N ASP A 156 17.30 -71.97 -49.36
CA ASP A 156 15.99 -71.53 -49.92
C ASP A 156 15.02 -71.10 -48.81
N SER A 157 14.88 -69.77 -48.66
CA SER A 157 13.70 -69.04 -48.14
C SER A 157 14.01 -67.54 -48.11
N LEU A 158 13.90 -66.89 -49.28
CA LEU A 158 13.85 -65.44 -49.40
C LEU A 158 12.46 -64.94 -48.98
N ASN A 159 12.30 -64.55 -47.72
CA ASN A 159 11.10 -63.84 -47.28
C ASN A 159 11.38 -62.94 -46.05
N GLY A 160 12.36 -62.03 -46.17
CA GLY A 160 12.77 -61.12 -45.08
C GLY A 160 13.00 -59.65 -45.46
N GLU A 161 13.06 -59.30 -46.73
CA GLU A 161 13.51 -57.95 -47.15
C GLU A 161 12.38 -56.88 -47.15
N GLU A 162 11.10 -57.29 -47.17
CA GLU A 162 9.98 -56.33 -47.17
C GLU A 162 9.52 -55.87 -45.76
N GLU A 163 9.97 -56.52 -44.68
CA GLU A 163 9.62 -56.08 -43.31
C GLU A 163 10.57 -55.00 -42.77
N GLU A 164 11.87 -55.07 -43.08
CA GLU A 164 12.86 -54.08 -42.64
C GLU A 164 12.67 -52.70 -43.30
N GLU A 165 12.29 -52.63 -44.58
CA GLU A 165 12.00 -51.33 -45.24
C GLU A 165 10.73 -50.66 -44.70
N ARG A 166 9.71 -51.45 -44.30
CA ARG A 166 8.50 -50.93 -43.67
C ARG A 166 8.77 -50.45 -42.25
N GLU A 167 9.64 -51.14 -41.50
CA GLU A 167 10.11 -50.73 -40.16
C GLU A 167 10.92 -49.44 -40.23
N GLY A 168 11.89 -49.34 -41.15
CA GLY A 168 12.70 -48.13 -41.37
C GLY A 168 11.86 -46.92 -41.81
N SER A 169 10.90 -47.14 -42.71
CA SER A 169 9.95 -46.09 -43.13
C SER A 169 9.04 -45.61 -41.99
N ARG A 170 8.59 -46.51 -41.11
CA ARG A 170 7.83 -46.14 -39.89
C ARG A 170 8.71 -45.33 -38.92
N ASN A 171 9.96 -45.73 -38.73
CA ASN A 171 10.91 -45.03 -37.85
C ASN A 171 11.20 -43.60 -38.33
N ILE A 172 11.43 -43.41 -39.62
CA ILE A 172 11.62 -42.07 -40.23
C ILE A 172 10.37 -41.20 -40.06
N ASN A 173 9.17 -41.76 -40.25
CA ASN A 173 7.92 -41.05 -40.02
C ASN A 173 7.70 -40.66 -38.56
N CYS A 174 8.17 -41.46 -37.60
CA CYS A 174 8.15 -41.12 -36.18
C CYS A 174 9.11 -39.97 -35.86
N ILE A 175 10.32 -39.98 -36.43
CA ILE A 175 11.32 -38.92 -36.24
C ILE A 175 10.83 -37.59 -36.83
N MET A 176 10.30 -37.59 -38.06
CA MET A 176 9.77 -36.36 -38.69
C MET A 176 8.62 -35.75 -37.88
N ARG A 177 7.74 -36.59 -37.31
CA ARG A 177 6.65 -36.13 -36.45
C ARG A 177 7.17 -35.50 -35.16
N GLY A 178 8.20 -36.09 -34.54
CA GLY A 178 8.85 -35.52 -33.37
C GLY A 178 9.44 -34.14 -33.64
N VAL A 179 10.09 -33.95 -34.80
CA VAL A 179 10.64 -32.64 -35.21
C VAL A 179 9.52 -31.60 -35.44
N GLU A 180 8.39 -32.00 -36.04
CA GLU A 180 7.26 -31.08 -36.23
C GLU A 180 6.60 -30.72 -34.89
N ASP A 181 6.45 -31.67 -33.97
CA ASP A 181 5.94 -31.43 -32.62
C ASP A 181 6.85 -30.49 -31.83
N GLU A 182 8.17 -30.70 -31.88
CA GLU A 182 9.17 -29.78 -31.29
C GLU A 182 9.08 -28.37 -31.89
N ARG A 183 8.93 -28.27 -33.21
CA ARG A 183 8.75 -26.99 -33.91
C ARG A 183 7.48 -26.27 -33.45
N ASN A 184 6.40 -27.01 -33.24
CA ASN A 184 5.13 -26.47 -32.75
C ASN A 184 5.26 -25.98 -31.31
N VAL A 185 5.96 -26.71 -30.43
CA VAL A 185 6.25 -26.29 -29.06
C VAL A 185 7.07 -24.99 -29.06
N ILE A 186 8.17 -24.92 -29.83
CA ILE A 186 9.02 -23.71 -29.92
C ILE A 186 8.23 -22.51 -30.44
N ASN A 187 7.36 -22.72 -31.44
CA ASN A 187 6.49 -21.66 -31.95
C ASN A 187 5.47 -21.20 -30.90
N GLY A 188 4.90 -22.13 -30.12
CA GLY A 188 4.00 -21.81 -29.01
C GLY A 188 4.69 -20.99 -27.91
N GLU A 189 5.90 -21.39 -27.50
CA GLU A 189 6.72 -20.67 -26.52
C GLU A 189 7.08 -19.26 -27.01
N ARG A 190 7.46 -19.11 -28.28
CA ARG A 190 7.74 -17.80 -28.90
C ARG A 190 6.51 -16.88 -28.82
N GLN A 191 5.33 -17.40 -29.15
CA GLN A 191 4.10 -16.61 -29.07
C GLN A 191 3.74 -16.27 -27.61
N ALA A 192 3.98 -17.18 -26.66
CA ALA A 192 3.75 -16.91 -25.24
C ALA A 192 4.67 -15.77 -24.74
N MET A 193 5.95 -15.81 -25.09
CA MET A 193 6.92 -14.77 -24.76
C MET A 193 6.55 -13.41 -25.37
N GLU A 194 6.05 -13.39 -26.61
CA GLU A 194 5.60 -12.16 -27.25
C GLU A 194 4.37 -11.57 -26.53
N ARG A 195 3.42 -12.41 -26.11
CA ARG A 195 2.27 -11.97 -25.29
C ARG A 195 2.71 -11.40 -23.95
N GLU A 196 3.64 -12.06 -23.26
CA GLU A 196 4.21 -11.59 -21.99
C GLU A 196 4.91 -10.24 -22.16
N LYS A 197 5.74 -10.09 -23.19
CA LYS A 197 6.39 -8.83 -23.54
C LYS A 197 5.38 -7.70 -23.74
N GLN A 198 4.29 -7.96 -24.45
CA GLN A 198 3.23 -6.97 -24.64
C GLN A 198 2.51 -6.61 -23.34
N LEU A 199 2.34 -7.56 -22.40
CA LEU A 199 1.77 -7.26 -21.08
C LEU A 199 2.70 -6.39 -20.26
N THR A 200 3.99 -6.74 -20.18
CA THR A 200 4.97 -5.92 -19.45
C THR A 200 5.10 -4.51 -20.00
N GLU A 201 5.01 -4.33 -21.33
CA GLU A 201 5.01 -3.00 -21.94
C GLU A 201 3.75 -2.20 -21.60
N ARG A 202 2.57 -2.86 -21.54
CA ARG A 202 1.34 -2.23 -21.06
C ARG A 202 1.45 -1.81 -19.59
N GLU A 203 1.97 -2.66 -18.73
CA GLU A 203 2.23 -2.35 -17.32
C GLU A 203 3.18 -1.16 -17.16
N ARG A 204 4.27 -1.13 -17.94
CA ARG A 204 5.22 -0.01 -17.98
C ARG A 204 4.52 1.31 -18.31
N LEU A 205 3.62 1.29 -19.30
CA LEU A 205 2.85 2.47 -19.68
C LEU A 205 1.82 2.90 -18.62
N VAL A 206 1.25 1.96 -17.88
CA VAL A 206 0.37 2.27 -16.73
C VAL A 206 1.17 2.94 -15.63
N LEU A 207 2.30 2.35 -15.22
CA LEU A 207 3.19 2.91 -14.19
C LEU A 207 3.71 4.30 -14.59
N GLN A 208 4.00 4.53 -15.87
CA GLN A 208 4.41 5.85 -16.36
C GLN A 208 3.30 6.90 -16.21
N ARG A 209 2.03 6.52 -16.42
CA ARG A 209 0.88 7.41 -16.20
C ARG A 209 0.66 7.69 -14.73
N GLU A 210 0.74 6.66 -13.87
CA GLU A 210 0.63 6.81 -12.42
C GLU A 210 1.71 7.72 -11.86
N LYS A 211 2.97 7.54 -12.29
CA LYS A 211 4.06 8.43 -11.92
C LYS A 211 3.76 9.89 -12.29
N ALA A 212 3.29 10.13 -13.51
CA ALA A 212 2.94 11.48 -13.95
C ALA A 212 1.74 12.06 -13.16
N ALA A 213 0.81 11.23 -12.69
CA ALA A 213 -0.28 11.68 -11.81
C ALA A 213 0.26 12.09 -10.44
N LEU A 214 1.11 11.26 -9.83
CA LEU A 214 1.75 11.56 -8.55
C LEU A 214 2.61 12.82 -8.63
N ASP A 215 3.35 13.03 -9.72
CA ASP A 215 4.13 14.27 -9.90
C ASP A 215 3.23 15.51 -9.90
N ARG A 216 2.01 15.43 -10.47
CA ARG A 216 1.04 16.54 -10.40
C ARG A 216 0.55 16.76 -8.97
N ASP A 217 0.20 15.70 -8.25
CA ASP A 217 -0.27 15.76 -6.87
C ASP A 217 0.81 16.32 -5.92
N VAL A 218 2.08 16.00 -6.15
CA VAL A 218 3.19 16.61 -5.41
C VAL A 218 3.20 18.12 -5.62
N THR A 219 3.08 18.60 -6.86
CA THR A 219 3.06 20.05 -7.11
C THR A 219 1.84 20.75 -6.49
N THR A 220 0.67 20.10 -6.41
CA THR A 220 -0.50 20.70 -5.76
C THR A 220 -0.29 20.81 -4.26
N LEU A 221 0.21 19.76 -3.62
CA LEU A 221 0.55 19.76 -2.20
C LEU A 221 1.62 20.79 -1.84
N GLU A 222 2.61 21.02 -2.71
CA GLU A 222 3.60 22.09 -2.52
C GLU A 222 2.96 23.48 -2.52
N ARG A 223 1.99 23.74 -3.41
CA ARG A 223 1.24 25.01 -3.43
C ARG A 223 0.39 25.18 -2.17
N ASP A 224 -0.31 24.12 -1.76
CA ASP A 224 -1.16 24.13 -0.56
C ASP A 224 -0.32 24.37 0.70
N ARG A 225 0.84 23.70 0.81
CA ARG A 225 1.81 23.93 1.89
C ARG A 225 2.24 25.39 1.95
N ALA A 226 2.57 26.00 0.81
CA ALA A 226 2.92 27.41 0.77
C ALA A 226 1.74 28.32 1.15
N SER A 227 0.50 27.95 0.82
CA SER A 227 -0.71 28.69 1.26
C SER A 227 -0.86 28.66 2.78
N LEU A 228 -0.78 27.46 3.37
CA LEU A 228 -0.89 27.28 4.82
C LEU A 228 0.22 27.99 5.59
N GLU A 229 1.43 28.09 5.03
CA GLU A 229 2.52 28.85 5.62
C GLU A 229 2.22 30.36 5.67
N ARG A 230 1.59 30.91 4.61
CA ARG A 230 1.14 32.31 4.60
C ARG A 230 0.02 32.54 5.62
N GLU A 231 -0.97 31.66 5.67
CA GLU A 231 -2.07 31.74 6.65
C GLU A 231 -1.56 31.63 8.09
N ARG A 232 -0.59 30.75 8.35
CA ARG A 232 0.07 30.69 9.65
C ARG A 232 0.72 32.02 10.02
N ALA A 233 1.42 32.65 9.08
CA ALA A 233 2.06 33.94 9.32
C ALA A 233 1.03 35.08 9.52
N THR A 234 -0.14 35.04 8.88
CA THR A 234 -1.20 36.04 9.14
C THR A 234 -1.82 35.84 10.52
N LEU A 235 -2.14 34.60 10.90
CA LEU A 235 -2.67 34.26 12.22
C LEU A 235 -1.69 34.63 13.36
N GLU A 236 -0.38 34.47 13.14
CA GLU A 236 0.63 34.90 14.11
C GLU A 236 0.62 36.42 14.33
N ARG A 237 0.45 37.21 13.26
CA ARG A 237 0.30 38.67 13.38
C ARG A 237 -0.98 39.06 14.09
N GLU A 238 -2.11 38.44 13.74
CA GLU A 238 -3.40 38.67 14.41
C GLU A 238 -3.34 38.33 15.90
N LYS A 239 -2.73 37.20 16.25
CA LYS A 239 -2.50 36.82 17.64
C LYS A 239 -1.71 37.88 18.40
N ALA A 240 -0.65 38.42 17.80
CA ALA A 240 0.14 39.50 18.41
C ALA A 240 -0.65 40.82 18.57
N VAL A 241 -1.61 41.10 17.68
CA VAL A 241 -2.52 42.26 17.83
C VAL A 241 -3.48 42.03 19.00
N LEU A 242 -4.14 40.87 19.04
CA LEU A 242 -5.06 40.51 20.12
C LEU A 242 -4.40 40.49 21.50
N GLU A 243 -3.12 40.10 21.57
CA GLU A 243 -2.35 40.16 22.81
C GLU A 243 -2.13 41.59 23.30
N ARG A 244 -1.84 42.53 22.39
CA ARG A 244 -1.73 43.97 22.73
C ARG A 244 -3.06 44.56 23.16
N GLU A 245 -4.14 44.24 22.45
CA GLU A 245 -5.49 44.70 22.81
C GLU A 245 -5.90 44.17 24.19
N ARG A 246 -5.61 42.90 24.49
CA ARG A 246 -5.83 42.31 25.82
C ARG A 246 -5.07 43.08 26.90
N ALA A 247 -3.79 43.40 26.66
CA ALA A 247 -2.99 44.17 27.62
C ALA A 247 -3.57 45.57 27.86
N MET A 248 -4.01 46.26 26.81
CA MET A 248 -4.65 47.58 26.91
C MET A 248 -5.98 47.51 27.69
N VAL A 249 -6.82 46.52 27.41
CA VAL A 249 -8.08 46.31 28.15
C VAL A 249 -7.83 46.04 29.63
N GLU A 250 -6.76 45.31 29.98
CA GLU A 250 -6.39 45.10 31.37
C GLU A 250 -5.98 46.43 32.05
N THR A 251 -5.18 47.26 31.37
CA THR A 251 -4.80 48.58 31.91
C THR A 251 -6.00 49.51 32.09
N ASP A 252 -6.97 49.49 31.16
CA ASP A 252 -8.20 50.27 31.27
C ASP A 252 -9.07 49.78 32.42
N ARG A 253 -9.14 48.46 32.62
CA ARG A 253 -9.84 47.84 33.75
C ARG A 253 -9.25 48.29 35.09
N GLU A 254 -7.92 48.37 35.18
CA GLU A 254 -7.22 48.90 36.36
C GLU A 254 -7.47 50.41 36.56
N ALA A 255 -7.48 51.20 35.49
CA ALA A 255 -7.80 52.64 35.56
C ALA A 255 -9.23 52.87 36.07
N VAL A 256 -10.22 52.18 35.50
CA VAL A 256 -11.62 52.23 35.96
C VAL A 256 -11.75 51.78 37.42
N SER A 257 -10.97 50.77 37.84
CA SER A 257 -10.95 50.32 39.25
C SER A 257 -10.43 51.41 40.18
N ARG A 258 -9.38 52.16 39.79
CA ARG A 258 -8.87 53.31 40.55
C ARG A 258 -9.87 54.47 40.61
N ASP A 259 -10.50 54.81 39.48
CA ASP A 259 -11.51 55.88 39.43
C ASP A 259 -12.72 55.56 40.31
N ARG A 260 -13.17 54.30 40.30
CA ARG A 260 -14.23 53.83 41.19
C ARG A 260 -13.88 54.04 42.67
N LEU A 261 -12.67 53.69 43.09
CA LEU A 261 -12.20 53.91 44.46
C LEU A 261 -12.10 55.40 44.80
N SER A 262 -11.63 56.23 43.86
CA SER A 262 -11.56 57.69 44.02
C SER A 262 -12.95 58.30 44.24
N LEU A 263 -13.92 57.91 43.41
CA LEU A 263 -15.31 58.35 43.54
C LEU A 263 -15.94 57.89 44.86
N GLU A 264 -15.60 56.69 45.34
CA GLU A 264 -16.07 56.20 46.65
C GLU A 264 -15.49 57.03 47.80
N CYS A 265 -14.20 57.36 47.75
CA CYS A 265 -13.57 58.29 48.70
C CYS A 265 -14.19 59.68 48.68
N GLU A 266 -14.47 60.24 47.49
CA GLU A 266 -15.14 61.53 47.34
C GLU A 266 -16.57 61.50 47.85
N LYS A 267 -17.34 60.45 47.54
CA LYS A 267 -18.68 60.23 48.09
C LYS A 267 -18.66 60.21 49.63
N ALA A 268 -17.68 59.52 50.22
CA ALA A 268 -17.50 59.49 51.67
C ALA A 268 -17.07 60.86 52.25
N ARG A 269 -16.30 61.65 51.50
CA ARG A 269 -15.93 63.04 51.86
C ARG A 269 -17.15 63.95 51.85
N MET A 270 -17.93 63.92 50.77
CA MET A 270 -19.15 64.71 50.63
C MET A 270 -20.19 64.36 51.70
N LYS A 271 -20.37 63.07 51.99
CA LYS A 271 -21.26 62.61 53.08
C LYS A 271 -20.84 63.16 54.45
N ARG A 272 -19.53 63.28 54.72
CA ARG A 272 -19.01 63.89 55.96
C ARG A 272 -19.23 65.40 56.03
N LEU A 273 -19.09 66.10 54.90
CA LEU A 273 -19.31 67.55 54.83
C LEU A 273 -20.79 67.94 54.90
N CYS A 274 -21.67 67.08 54.40
CA CYS A 274 -23.12 67.26 54.45
C CYS A 274 -23.76 66.68 55.73
N ALA A 275 -22.97 66.01 56.58
CA ALA A 275 -23.43 65.63 57.91
C ALA A 275 -23.67 66.92 58.71
N PRO A 276 -24.85 67.10 59.33
CA PRO A 276 -25.18 68.33 60.02
C PRO A 276 -24.13 68.58 61.10
N LYS A 277 -23.45 69.72 61.01
CA LYS A 277 -22.63 70.21 62.12
C LYS A 277 -23.60 70.46 63.25
N ALA A 278 -23.55 69.62 64.27
CA ALA A 278 -24.20 69.86 65.56
C ALA A 278 -23.52 71.08 66.20
N THR A 279 -23.88 72.26 65.72
CA THR A 279 -23.65 73.50 66.44
C THR A 279 -24.69 73.51 67.55
N THR A 280 -24.21 73.36 68.76
CA THR A 280 -24.93 73.66 69.99
C THR A 280 -25.36 75.12 69.96
N GLU A 281 -26.52 75.42 69.39
CA GLU A 281 -27.33 76.56 69.77
C GLU A 281 -28.77 76.06 69.88
N GLU A 282 -29.20 75.91 71.13
CA GLU A 282 -30.61 75.96 71.48
C GLU A 282 -31.20 77.23 70.87
N VAL A 283 -32.34 77.14 70.19
CA VAL A 283 -33.51 77.99 70.40
C VAL A 283 -34.67 77.35 69.63
N ALA A 284 -35.77 77.22 70.35
CA ALA A 284 -37.06 76.73 69.89
C ALA A 284 -37.54 77.48 68.65
N GLU A 285 -38.24 76.77 67.76
CA GLU A 285 -39.58 77.19 67.34
C GLU A 285 -40.27 76.06 66.56
N GLN A 286 -41.46 75.73 67.04
CA GLN A 286 -42.42 74.83 66.43
C GLN A 286 -43.08 75.55 65.25
N SER A 287 -43.16 74.95 64.05
CA SER A 287 -44.31 75.18 63.15
C SER A 287 -44.28 74.29 61.89
N GLY A 288 -45.37 73.57 61.65
CA GLY A 288 -46.04 73.59 60.34
C GLY A 288 -45.61 72.64 59.23
N ASN A 289 -46.37 71.55 59.09
CA ASN A 289 -46.77 70.88 57.83
C ASN A 289 -45.70 70.10 57.02
N VAL A 290 -45.58 68.80 57.30
CA VAL A 290 -44.58 67.88 56.69
C VAL A 290 -45.14 67.01 55.55
N ASN A 291 -46.43 67.09 55.22
CA ASN A 291 -47.05 66.05 54.39
C ASN A 291 -47.01 66.30 52.86
N ASP A 292 -46.77 67.53 52.39
CA ASP A 292 -46.75 67.81 50.93
C ASP A 292 -45.34 67.78 50.31
N THR A 293 -44.28 67.96 51.10
CA THR A 293 -42.91 68.01 50.58
C THR A 293 -42.33 66.61 50.33
N HIS A 294 -42.76 65.62 51.12
CA HIS A 294 -42.24 64.25 51.07
C HIS A 294 -42.67 63.47 49.80
N VAL A 295 -43.81 63.82 49.20
CA VAL A 295 -44.30 63.18 47.97
C VAL A 295 -43.46 63.57 46.75
N MET A 296 -42.78 64.72 46.81
CA MET A 296 -42.00 65.27 45.70
C MET A 296 -40.51 64.87 45.70
N ASP A 297 -40.06 64.08 46.68
CA ASP A 297 -38.68 63.56 46.77
C ASP A 297 -38.58 62.04 46.50
N MET A 298 -39.72 61.33 46.45
CA MET A 298 -39.77 59.90 46.17
C MET A 298 -39.43 59.58 44.70
N ASP A 299 -38.80 58.44 44.44
CA ASP A 299 -38.48 58.05 43.07
C ASP A 299 -39.77 57.67 42.31
N ARG A 300 -39.78 57.75 40.97
CA ARG A 300 -41.04 57.67 40.18
C ARG A 300 -41.86 56.39 40.46
N LYS A 301 -41.16 55.29 40.74
CA LYS A 301 -41.75 53.99 41.10
C LYS A 301 -42.38 54.00 42.50
N GLU A 302 -41.76 54.69 43.45
CA GLU A 302 -42.24 54.80 44.84
C GLU A 302 -43.47 55.70 44.92
N ARG A 303 -43.48 56.82 44.16
CA ARG A 303 -44.68 57.66 44.05
C ARG A 303 -45.87 56.91 43.47
N PHE A 304 -45.63 56.07 42.46
CA PHE A 304 -46.68 55.26 41.86
C PHE A 304 -47.27 54.27 42.87
N LEU A 305 -46.42 53.58 43.63
CA LEU A 305 -46.87 52.64 44.67
C LEU A 305 -47.65 53.36 45.78
N TYR A 306 -47.16 54.51 46.26
CA TYR A 306 -47.83 55.31 47.29
C TYR A 306 -49.23 55.77 46.83
N LEU A 307 -49.35 56.23 45.58
CA LEU A 307 -50.64 56.63 45.02
C LEU A 307 -51.58 55.44 44.79
N PHE A 308 -51.04 54.28 44.39
CA PHE A 308 -51.82 53.05 44.23
C PHE A 308 -52.35 52.53 45.58
N GLU A 309 -51.52 52.57 46.62
CA GLU A 309 -51.89 52.18 47.98
C GLU A 309 -53.00 53.10 48.53
N LYS A 310 -52.83 54.42 48.39
CA LYS A 310 -53.85 55.43 48.71
C LYS A 310 -55.18 55.22 47.97
N LEU A 311 -55.13 54.76 46.72
CA LEU A 311 -56.33 54.52 45.91
C LEU A 311 -57.08 53.27 46.38
N ILE A 312 -56.36 52.20 46.71
CA ILE A 312 -56.94 50.96 47.26
C ILE A 312 -57.56 51.23 48.65
N GLU A 313 -56.95 52.09 49.46
CA GLU A 313 -57.50 52.48 50.77
C GLU A 313 -58.74 53.38 50.68
N SER A 314 -59.03 53.96 49.51
CA SER A 314 -60.16 54.87 49.29
C SER A 314 -61.42 54.21 48.72
N VAL A 315 -61.39 52.88 48.51
CA VAL A 315 -62.51 52.03 48.03
C VAL A 315 -63.02 51.15 49.16
#